data_AF-A0A4Q2LYB8-F1
#
_entry.id   AF-A0A4Q2LYB8-F1
#
_cell.length_a   1.000
_cell.length_b   1.000
_cell.length_c   1.000
_cell.angle_alpha   90.00
_cell.angle_beta   90.00
_cell.angle_gamma   90.00
#
_symmetry.space_group_name_H-M   'P 1'
#
loop_
_entity.id
_entity.type
_entity.pdbx_description
1 polymer ?
#
loop_
_entity_poly.entity_id
_entity_poly.type
_entity_poly.pdbx_seq_one_letter_code
_entity_poly.pdbx_strand_id
1 'polypeptide(L)'
;MKLTPAEILFLSSCNQREVNNKKYSGYWSYKYNLNPVSTLSKLILQGWLIEKIDLERNLNKSKLDELKLVAKKYSLVPKGNKSSIIDDLLKNVPNEDLKGIFKEKILELSLEAKELVQSNKHINFFHSNPDIATLEEVHNYKLMNLECNNFEIALYFLEKKLKTELTSNNWSLSCGVLCKISYFERLNKNYEKSLTNLLKAIVVTLSGLENGFNLKYLAIYSDGYFPYKSSLHTITNLIPQLVELQETTQIKDDVLKEKLIFSASEMNLPFQMFTLEEMVDIIYFEKSNKTAKLNSLYNFAKKRMTNSYSLDSIDLNFP
;
A
#
# COMPACT_ATOMS: atom_id res chain seq x y z
N MET A 1 20.71 4.76 24.25
CA MET A 1 19.23 4.78 24.44
C MET A 1 18.59 4.30 23.13
N LYS A 2 17.60 3.39 23.17
CA LYS A 2 17.03 2.78 21.95
C LYS A 2 15.83 3.60 21.47
N LEU A 3 15.83 4.03 20.20
CA LEU A 3 14.69 4.73 19.59
C LEU A 3 13.55 3.74 19.30
N THR A 4 12.30 4.21 19.41
CA THR A 4 11.12 3.46 19.00
C THR A 4 11.01 3.37 17.47
N PRO A 5 10.22 2.43 16.91
CA PRO A 5 10.03 2.35 15.46
C PRO A 5 9.49 3.64 14.84
N ALA A 6 8.54 4.28 15.52
CA ALA A 6 7.99 5.57 15.11
C ALA A 6 9.05 6.68 15.12
N GLU A 7 9.94 6.72 16.11
CA GLU A 7 11.05 7.68 16.16
C GLU A 7 12.09 7.41 15.08
N ILE A 8 12.37 6.15 14.74
CA ILE A 8 13.26 5.79 13.62
C ILE A 8 12.64 6.23 12.29
N LEU A 9 11.34 6.03 12.11
CA LEU A 9 10.59 6.53 10.95
C LEU A 9 10.62 8.06 10.88
N PHE A 10 10.44 8.74 12.01
CA PHE A 10 10.51 10.19 12.07
C PHE A 10 11.92 10.70 11.74
N LEU A 11 12.95 10.07 12.30
CA LEU A 11 14.35 10.33 12.03
C LEU A 11 14.65 10.23 10.53
N SER A 12 14.20 9.14 9.86
CA SER A 12 14.39 8.97 8.42
C SER A 12 13.72 10.08 7.60
N SER A 13 12.53 10.54 8.04
CA SER A 13 11.78 11.63 7.39
C SER A 13 12.40 13.02 7.57
N CYS A 14 13.28 13.20 8.56
CA CYS A 14 13.90 14.48 8.88
C CYS A 14 15.11 14.81 8.00
N ASN A 15 15.71 13.81 7.34
CA ASN A 15 16.89 14.03 6.52
C ASN A 15 16.61 15.07 5.42
N GLN A 16 17.51 16.03 5.25
CA GLN A 16 17.41 17.14 4.29
C GLN A 16 16.26 18.12 4.52
N ARG A 17 15.56 18.07 5.66
CA ARG A 17 14.56 19.09 6.01
C ARG A 17 15.21 20.36 6.53
N GLU A 18 14.59 21.50 6.28
CA GLU A 18 14.99 22.78 6.87
C GLU A 18 14.73 22.79 8.37
N VAL A 19 15.70 23.24 9.15
CA VAL A 19 15.61 23.31 10.63
C VAL A 19 14.45 24.18 11.08
N ASN A 20 14.20 25.29 10.38
CA ASN A 20 13.15 26.25 10.75
C ASN A 20 11.75 25.86 10.25
N ASN A 21 11.62 24.81 9.44
CA ASN A 21 10.34 24.38 8.91
C ASN A 21 9.60 23.48 9.90
N LYS A 22 8.75 24.11 10.73
CA LYS A 22 7.93 23.44 11.74
C LYS A 22 6.61 22.85 11.22
N LYS A 23 6.41 22.77 9.89
CA LYS A 23 5.20 22.17 9.32
C LYS A 23 5.36 20.65 9.28
N TYR A 24 4.52 19.93 10.00
CA TYR A 24 4.49 18.47 10.01
C TYR A 24 3.09 17.97 9.71
N SER A 25 3.01 16.83 9.01
CA SER A 25 1.75 16.16 8.77
C SER A 25 1.13 15.68 10.08
N GLY A 26 -0.20 15.81 10.23
CA GLY A 26 -0.90 15.45 11.47
C GLY A 26 -0.78 13.97 11.86
N TYR A 27 -0.47 13.08 10.92
CA TYR A 27 -0.38 11.64 11.17
C TYR A 27 0.68 11.27 12.20
N TRP A 28 1.74 12.07 12.37
CA TRP A 28 2.71 11.82 13.44
C TRP A 28 2.06 11.80 14.81
N SER A 29 1.08 12.67 15.04
CA SER A 29 0.34 12.72 16.30
C SER A 29 -0.73 11.63 16.37
N TYR A 30 -1.69 11.60 15.44
CA TYR A 30 -2.85 10.70 15.59
C TYR A 30 -2.54 9.22 15.33
N LYS A 31 -1.50 8.90 14.53
CA LYS A 31 -1.14 7.51 14.21
C LYS A 31 0.02 6.98 15.06
N TYR A 32 0.99 7.83 15.37
CA TYR A 32 2.23 7.42 16.05
C TYR A 32 2.38 7.99 17.46
N ASN A 33 1.42 8.80 17.93
CA ASN A 33 1.49 9.48 19.22
C ASN A 33 2.81 10.26 19.43
N LEU A 34 3.38 10.78 18.33
CA LEU A 34 4.58 11.61 18.34
C LEU A 34 4.20 13.08 18.25
N ASN A 35 4.85 13.90 19.08
CA ASN A 35 4.88 15.34 18.88
C ASN A 35 6.13 15.70 18.07
N PRO A 36 6.01 16.06 16.78
CA PRO A 36 7.16 16.25 15.91
C PRO A 36 8.18 17.29 16.42
N VAL A 37 7.72 18.34 17.10
CA VAL A 37 8.59 19.43 17.57
C VAL A 37 9.45 18.96 18.73
N SER A 38 8.85 18.30 19.73
CA SER A 38 9.62 17.78 20.87
C SER A 38 10.49 16.59 20.45
N THR A 39 9.99 15.72 19.57
CA THR A 39 10.78 14.60 19.02
C THR A 39 11.98 15.11 18.22
N LEU A 40 11.83 16.12 17.35
CA LEU A 40 12.96 16.70 16.62
C LEU A 40 14.01 17.25 17.59
N SER A 41 13.59 18.04 18.57
CA SER A 41 14.49 18.64 19.58
C SER A 41 15.27 17.55 20.33
N LYS A 42 14.58 16.47 20.72
CA LYS A 42 15.20 15.29 21.34
C LYS A 42 16.24 14.65 20.42
N LEU A 43 15.92 14.43 19.14
CA LEU A 43 16.83 13.77 18.19
C LEU A 43 18.11 14.59 17.93
N ILE A 44 18.00 15.92 17.87
CA ILE A 44 19.16 16.82 17.75
C ILE A 44 20.00 16.78 19.03
N LEU A 45 19.38 16.92 20.21
CA LEU A 45 20.09 16.87 21.50
C LEU A 45 20.82 15.55 21.73
N GLN A 46 20.28 14.45 21.20
CA GLN A 46 20.88 13.12 21.29
C GLN A 46 21.92 12.83 20.19
N GLY A 47 22.18 13.77 19.28
CA GLY A 47 23.19 13.62 18.23
C GLY A 47 22.78 12.77 17.03
N TRP A 48 21.51 12.34 16.94
CA TRP A 48 21.02 11.58 15.78
C TRP A 48 20.85 12.47 14.53
N LEU A 49 20.58 13.75 14.73
CA LEU A 49 20.46 14.77 13.69
C LEU A 49 21.48 15.87 13.93
N ILE A 50 22.13 16.28 12.84
CA ILE A 50 23.12 17.35 12.81
C ILE A 50 22.55 18.50 12.00
N GLU A 51 22.67 19.72 12.53
CA GLU A 51 22.35 20.93 11.77
C GLU A 51 23.52 21.32 10.88
N LYS A 52 23.28 21.50 9.59
CA LYS A 52 24.30 21.86 8.61
C LYS A 52 23.82 22.99 7.70
N ILE A 53 24.72 23.90 7.36
CA ILE A 53 24.46 24.89 6.32
C ILE A 53 24.69 24.23 4.96
N ASP A 54 23.66 24.24 4.12
CA ASP A 54 23.73 23.78 2.74
C ASP A 54 23.83 25.00 1.82
N LEU A 55 25.08 25.38 1.51
CA LEU A 55 25.38 26.55 0.69
C LEU A 55 24.74 26.46 -0.70
N GLU A 56 24.86 25.32 -1.36
CA GLU A 56 24.36 25.14 -2.73
C GLU A 56 22.84 25.29 -2.76
N ARG A 57 22.13 24.66 -1.83
CA ARG A 57 20.67 24.81 -1.72
C ARG A 57 20.27 26.24 -1.39
N ASN A 58 20.97 26.89 -0.47
CA ASN A 58 20.66 28.26 -0.06
C ASN A 58 20.84 29.24 -1.22
N LEU A 59 21.95 29.12 -1.98
CA LEU A 59 22.21 29.93 -3.17
C LEU A 59 21.13 29.70 -4.24
N ASN A 60 20.76 28.44 -4.48
CA ASN A 60 19.73 28.10 -5.46
C ASN A 60 18.32 28.59 -5.09
N LYS A 61 18.00 28.73 -3.79
CA LYS A 61 16.74 29.31 -3.33
C LYS A 61 16.73 30.82 -3.28
N SER A 62 17.89 31.44 -3.05
CA SER A 62 18.01 32.89 -2.90
C SER A 62 17.49 33.63 -4.13
N LYS A 63 16.95 34.83 -3.94
CA LYS A 63 16.46 35.62 -5.06
C LYS A 63 17.63 36.10 -5.92
N LEU A 64 17.40 36.26 -7.22
CA LEU A 64 18.44 36.73 -8.14
C LEU A 64 19.04 38.08 -7.70
N ASP A 65 18.21 38.97 -7.16
CA ASP A 65 18.66 40.28 -6.70
C ASP A 65 19.54 40.19 -5.44
N GLU A 66 19.23 39.26 -4.52
CA GLU A 66 20.06 38.99 -3.34
C GLU A 66 21.45 38.47 -3.75
N LEU A 67 21.49 37.53 -4.71
CA LEU A 67 22.76 37.00 -5.25
C LEU A 67 23.60 38.11 -5.91
N LYS A 68 22.96 38.99 -6.70
CA LYS A 68 23.65 40.12 -7.35
C LYS A 68 24.20 41.13 -6.33
N LEU A 69 23.46 41.38 -5.25
CA LEU A 69 23.93 42.27 -4.17
C LEU A 69 25.16 41.69 -3.48
N VAL A 70 25.16 40.39 -3.18
CA VAL A 70 26.32 39.72 -2.60
C VAL A 70 27.51 39.73 -3.56
N ALA A 71 27.30 39.41 -4.84
CA ALA A 71 28.37 39.44 -5.85
C ALA A 71 29.04 40.82 -5.93
N LYS A 72 28.24 41.90 -5.95
CA LYS A 72 28.76 43.28 -5.95
C LYS A 72 29.55 43.63 -4.69
N LYS A 73 29.16 43.12 -3.52
CA LYS A 73 29.90 43.33 -2.26
C LYS A 73 31.33 42.78 -2.33
N TYR A 74 31.55 41.73 -3.12
CA TYR A 74 32.86 41.13 -3.37
C TYR A 74 33.51 41.62 -4.68
N SER A 75 33.05 42.76 -5.21
CA SER A 75 33.56 43.35 -6.46
C SER A 75 33.46 42.43 -7.68
N LEU A 76 32.58 41.43 -7.64
CA LEU A 76 32.26 40.59 -8.80
C LEU A 76 31.25 41.32 -9.67
N VAL A 77 31.40 41.19 -10.99
CA VAL A 77 30.45 41.76 -11.95
C VAL A 77 29.43 40.67 -12.28
N PRO A 78 28.19 40.71 -11.73
CA PRO A 78 27.22 39.66 -11.99
C PRO A 78 26.77 39.69 -13.45
N LYS A 79 27.26 38.75 -14.25
CA LYS A 79 26.90 38.58 -15.67
C LYS A 79 26.24 37.22 -15.88
N GLY A 80 25.27 37.16 -16.79
CA GLY A 80 24.59 35.92 -17.16
C GLY A 80 23.37 35.58 -16.30
N ASN A 81 23.01 34.30 -16.31
CA ASN A 81 21.83 33.77 -15.63
C ASN A 81 22.14 33.43 -14.16
N LYS A 82 21.13 33.00 -13.40
CA LYS A 82 21.26 32.70 -11.97
C LYS A 82 22.36 31.67 -11.68
N SER A 83 22.48 30.62 -12.49
CA SER A 83 23.50 29.57 -12.33
C SER A 83 24.90 30.16 -12.44
N SER A 84 25.16 30.97 -13.47
CA SER A 84 26.47 31.60 -13.66
C SER A 84 26.90 32.47 -12.48
N ILE A 85 25.94 33.22 -11.89
CA ILE A 85 26.22 34.05 -10.71
C ILE A 85 26.50 33.18 -9.48
N ILE A 86 25.81 32.06 -9.31
CA ILE A 86 26.06 31.11 -8.22
C ILE A 86 27.45 30.48 -8.38
N ASP A 87 27.81 30.05 -9.58
CA ASP A 87 29.13 29.47 -9.88
C ASP A 87 30.26 30.48 -9.60
N ASP A 88 30.08 31.74 -10.01
CA ASP A 88 31.03 32.82 -9.73
C ASP A 88 31.17 33.09 -8.23
N LEU A 89 30.07 33.06 -7.47
CA LEU A 89 30.11 33.22 -6.02
C LEU A 89 30.85 32.06 -5.35
N LEU A 90 30.55 30.81 -5.69
CA LEU A 90 31.19 29.62 -5.14
C LEU A 90 32.68 29.54 -5.47
N LYS A 91 33.10 30.08 -6.62
CA LYS A 91 34.50 30.08 -7.06
C LYS A 91 35.34 31.19 -6.43
N ASN A 92 34.77 32.39 -6.24
CA ASN A 92 35.54 33.59 -5.90
C ASN A 92 35.30 34.10 -4.47
N VAL A 93 34.26 33.65 -3.77
CA VAL A 93 33.96 34.08 -2.40
C VAL A 93 34.27 32.94 -1.43
N PRO A 94 34.99 33.20 -0.31
CA PRO A 94 35.25 32.17 0.69
C PRO A 94 33.95 31.54 1.22
N ASN A 95 33.94 30.21 1.35
CA ASN A 95 32.75 29.49 1.82
C ASN A 95 32.26 29.96 3.20
N GLU A 96 33.16 30.34 4.10
CA GLU A 96 32.78 30.82 5.44
C GLU A 96 32.04 32.16 5.38
N ASP A 97 32.42 33.04 4.47
CA ASP A 97 31.73 34.30 4.22
C ASP A 97 30.33 34.05 3.64
N LEU A 98 30.22 33.16 2.66
CA LEU A 98 28.94 32.76 2.09
C LEU A 98 28.04 32.13 3.14
N LYS A 99 28.56 31.27 4.04
CA LYS A 99 27.80 30.68 5.16
C LYS A 99 27.36 31.74 6.15
N GLY A 100 28.17 32.78 6.34
CA GLY A 100 27.83 33.95 7.14
C GLY A 100 26.68 34.79 6.58
N ILE A 101 26.41 34.70 5.27
CA ILE A 101 25.31 35.42 4.60
C ILE A 101 24.09 34.50 4.44
N PHE A 102 24.30 33.32 3.87
CA PHE A 102 23.29 32.32 3.55
C PHE A 102 23.18 31.27 4.67
N LYS A 103 22.51 31.66 5.75
CA LYS A 103 22.49 30.94 7.05
C LYS A 103 21.43 29.84 7.18
N GLU A 104 20.62 29.59 6.16
CA GLU A 104 19.59 28.54 6.23
C GLU A 104 20.24 27.19 6.52
N LYS A 105 19.75 26.50 7.54
CA LYS A 105 20.25 25.20 7.96
C LYS A 105 19.28 24.10 7.57
N ILE A 106 19.86 22.96 7.23
CA ILE A 106 19.17 21.69 7.02
C ILE A 106 19.57 20.69 8.10
N LEU A 107 18.74 19.68 8.26
CA LEU A 107 19.00 18.52 9.09
C LEU A 107 19.69 17.44 8.26
N GLU A 108 20.78 16.90 8.77
CA GLU A 108 21.47 15.73 8.22
C GLU A 108 21.51 14.62 9.27
N LEU A 109 21.35 13.37 8.84
CA LEU A 109 21.57 12.21 9.70
C LEU A 109 23.06 12.10 10.10
N SER A 110 23.34 11.79 11.37
CA SER A 110 24.67 11.34 11.79
C SER A 110 25.07 10.02 11.12
N LEU A 111 26.32 9.58 11.25
CA LEU A 111 26.76 8.28 10.73
C LEU A 111 25.99 7.13 11.38
N GLU A 112 25.86 7.17 12.71
CA GLU A 112 25.12 6.20 13.51
C GLU A 112 23.63 6.20 13.15
N ALA A 113 23.06 7.39 12.89
CA ALA A 113 21.68 7.53 12.45
C ALA A 113 21.47 6.92 11.05
N LYS A 114 22.41 7.13 10.12
CA LYS A 114 22.37 6.52 8.78
C LYS A 114 22.39 5.00 8.87
N GLU A 115 23.26 4.43 9.69
CA GLU A 115 23.33 2.98 9.94
C GLU A 115 22.06 2.44 10.60
N LEU A 116 21.52 3.16 11.59
CA LEU A 116 20.28 2.77 12.26
C LEU A 116 19.10 2.74 11.28
N VAL A 117 18.91 3.79 10.47
CA VAL A 117 17.84 3.85 9.47
C VAL A 117 18.03 2.77 8.41
N GLN A 118 19.27 2.55 7.95
CA GLN A 118 19.60 1.52 6.97
C GLN A 118 19.30 0.10 7.49
N SER A 119 19.60 -0.17 8.76
CA SER A 119 19.34 -1.48 9.40
C SER A 119 17.85 -1.70 9.69
N ASN A 120 17.03 -0.65 9.62
CA ASN A 120 15.60 -0.67 9.94
C ASN A 120 14.71 -0.28 8.75
N LYS A 121 15.14 -0.58 7.52
CA LYS A 121 14.38 -0.28 6.30
C LYS A 121 12.97 -0.86 6.25
N HIS A 122 12.73 -1.96 6.97
CA HIS A 122 11.40 -2.55 7.10
C HIS A 122 10.38 -1.57 7.67
N ILE A 123 10.79 -0.63 8.53
CA ILE A 123 9.90 0.37 9.11
C ILE A 123 9.28 1.26 8.01
N ASN A 124 10.08 1.75 7.07
CA ASN A 124 9.58 2.54 5.94
C ASN A 124 8.66 1.70 5.03
N PHE A 125 9.02 0.44 4.80
CA PHE A 125 8.20 -0.47 4.00
C PHE A 125 6.80 -0.67 4.62
N PHE A 126 6.71 -0.93 5.92
CA PHE A 126 5.42 -1.13 6.60
C PHE A 126 4.68 0.16 6.91
N HIS A 127 5.37 1.30 6.99
CA HIS A 127 4.71 2.61 7.03
C HIS A 127 3.83 2.83 5.78
N SER A 128 4.35 2.44 4.61
CA SER A 128 3.65 2.52 3.32
C SER A 128 2.59 1.41 3.13
N ASN A 129 2.57 0.40 3.99
CA ASN A 129 1.61 -0.72 3.95
C ASN A 129 0.90 -0.89 5.32
N PRO A 130 0.16 0.14 5.77
CA PRO A 130 -0.27 0.25 7.16
C PRO A 130 -1.40 -0.69 7.58
N ASP A 131 -2.05 -1.36 6.63
CA ASP A 131 -3.17 -2.25 6.89
C ASP A 131 -2.75 -3.71 7.15
N ILE A 132 -1.45 -4.01 7.01
CA ILE A 132 -0.87 -5.33 7.27
C ILE A 132 -0.78 -5.56 8.79
N ALA A 133 -0.09 -4.66 9.49
CA ALA A 133 0.15 -4.71 10.93
C ALA A 133 0.68 -3.36 11.43
N THR A 134 0.71 -3.16 12.75
CA THR A 134 1.33 -1.98 13.36
C THR A 134 2.85 -1.97 13.19
N LEU A 135 3.49 -0.80 13.27
CA LEU A 135 4.95 -0.70 13.16
C LEU A 135 5.67 -1.42 14.30
N GLU A 136 5.07 -1.41 15.48
CA GLU A 136 5.58 -2.08 16.67
C GLU A 136 5.57 -3.61 16.48
N GLU A 137 4.46 -4.18 16.00
CA GLU A 137 4.35 -5.62 15.73
C GLU A 137 5.38 -6.08 14.70
N VAL A 138 5.48 -5.40 13.55
CA VAL A 138 6.42 -5.79 12.50
C VAL A 138 7.87 -5.61 12.93
N HIS A 139 8.18 -4.56 13.70
CA HIS A 139 9.53 -4.33 14.19
C HIS A 139 9.94 -5.40 15.21
N ASN A 140 9.07 -5.73 16.16
CA ASN A 140 9.32 -6.80 17.12
C ASN A 140 9.48 -8.16 16.43
N TYR A 141 8.62 -8.47 15.45
CA TYR A 141 8.76 -9.68 14.67
C TYR A 141 10.08 -9.74 13.91
N LYS A 142 10.50 -8.63 13.27
CA LYS A 142 11.80 -8.55 12.56
C LYS A 142 12.99 -8.78 13.49
N LEU A 143 12.96 -8.25 14.72
CA LEU A 143 14.03 -8.46 15.69
C LEU A 143 14.17 -9.93 16.12
N MET A 144 13.08 -10.69 16.10
CA MET A 144 13.08 -12.13 16.40
C MET A 144 13.41 -13.00 15.17
N ASN A 145 13.24 -12.45 13.96
CA ASN A 145 13.38 -13.15 12.69
C ASN A 145 14.27 -12.33 11.74
N LEU A 146 15.55 -12.19 12.10
CA LEU A 146 16.49 -11.28 11.43
C LEU A 146 16.70 -11.61 9.95
N GLU A 147 16.55 -12.87 9.54
CA GLU A 147 16.71 -13.30 8.16
C GLU A 147 15.49 -12.98 7.28
N CYS A 148 14.30 -12.81 7.87
CA CYS A 148 13.08 -12.61 7.10
C CYS A 148 13.10 -11.27 6.35
N ASN A 149 12.86 -11.31 5.05
CA ASN A 149 12.70 -10.10 4.25
C ASN A 149 11.32 -9.46 4.48
N ASN A 150 11.12 -8.26 3.94
CA ASN A 150 9.88 -7.50 4.15
C ASN A 150 8.63 -8.22 3.61
N PHE A 151 8.74 -8.97 2.52
CA PHE A 151 7.62 -9.71 1.93
C PHE A 151 7.24 -10.90 2.79
N GLU A 152 8.21 -11.64 3.33
CA GLU A 152 7.94 -12.77 4.24
C GLU A 152 7.23 -12.31 5.52
N ILE A 153 7.66 -11.17 6.08
CA ILE A 153 6.99 -10.56 7.24
C ILE A 153 5.56 -10.12 6.86
N ALA A 154 5.38 -9.50 5.69
CA ALA A 154 4.05 -9.08 5.22
C ALA A 154 3.10 -10.29 5.08
N LEU A 155 3.57 -11.36 4.46
CA LEU A 155 2.81 -12.60 4.28
C LEU A 155 2.42 -13.22 5.62
N TYR A 156 3.34 -13.29 6.59
CA TYR A 156 3.03 -13.79 7.94
C TYR A 156 1.85 -13.07 8.59
N PHE A 157 1.85 -11.73 8.57
CA PHE A 157 0.77 -10.94 9.18
C PHE A 157 -0.52 -11.02 8.37
N LEU A 158 -0.44 -11.05 7.03
CA LEU A 158 -1.62 -11.19 6.17
C LEU A 158 -2.27 -12.56 6.30
N GLU A 159 -1.52 -13.65 6.42
CA GLU A 159 -2.05 -14.99 6.65
C GLU A 159 -2.77 -15.08 8.00
N LYS A 160 -2.18 -14.49 9.05
CA LYS A 160 -2.83 -14.39 10.36
C LYS A 160 -4.14 -13.60 10.26
N LYS A 161 -4.13 -12.46 9.56
CA LYS A 161 -5.33 -11.63 9.33
C LYS A 161 -6.38 -12.40 8.54
N LEU A 162 -6.01 -13.08 7.46
CA LEU A 162 -6.91 -13.90 6.65
C LEU A 162 -7.62 -14.94 7.50
N LYS A 163 -6.88 -15.65 8.36
CA LYS A 163 -7.45 -16.63 9.27
C LYS A 163 -8.51 -15.98 10.18
N THR A 164 -8.20 -14.83 10.78
CA THR A 164 -9.15 -14.09 11.63
C THR A 164 -10.42 -13.70 10.86
N GLU A 165 -10.29 -13.15 9.65
CA GLU A 165 -11.44 -12.70 8.85
C GLU A 165 -12.31 -13.88 8.40
N LEU A 166 -11.71 -14.99 7.96
CA LEU A 166 -12.44 -16.20 7.60
C LEU A 166 -13.20 -16.78 8.79
N THR A 167 -12.57 -16.87 9.97
CA THR A 167 -13.25 -17.37 11.18
C THR A 167 -14.37 -16.45 11.66
N SER A 168 -14.33 -15.17 11.29
CA SER A 168 -15.34 -14.16 11.66
C SER A 168 -16.43 -14.00 10.60
N ASN A 169 -16.44 -14.82 9.53
CA ASN A 169 -17.32 -14.69 8.38
C ASN A 169 -17.25 -13.31 7.69
N ASN A 170 -16.08 -12.68 7.71
CA ASN A 170 -15.82 -11.41 7.03
C ASN A 170 -15.30 -11.67 5.61
N TRP A 171 -16.20 -12.12 4.74
CA TRP A 171 -15.83 -12.62 3.40
C TRP A 171 -15.29 -11.51 2.48
N SER A 172 -15.88 -10.33 2.48
CA SER A 172 -15.39 -9.20 1.67
C SER A 172 -14.00 -8.73 2.14
N LEU A 173 -13.76 -8.69 3.46
CA LEU A 173 -12.42 -8.40 4.00
C LEU A 173 -11.42 -9.51 3.66
N SER A 174 -11.82 -10.77 3.76
CA SER A 174 -10.98 -11.92 3.38
C SER A 174 -10.55 -11.84 1.92
N CYS A 175 -11.44 -11.45 1.01
CA CYS A 175 -11.10 -11.21 -0.40
C CYS A 175 -10.01 -10.14 -0.57
N GLY A 176 -10.14 -9.01 0.16
CA GLY A 176 -9.12 -7.97 0.16
C GLY A 176 -7.76 -8.45 0.67
N VAL A 177 -7.75 -9.28 1.72
CA VAL A 177 -6.52 -9.89 2.26
C VAL A 177 -5.91 -10.88 1.26
N LEU A 178 -6.71 -11.74 0.63
CA LEU A 178 -6.25 -12.68 -0.41
C LEU A 178 -5.59 -11.96 -1.59
N CYS A 179 -6.18 -10.85 -2.05
CA CYS A 179 -5.57 -10.02 -3.10
C CYS A 179 -4.20 -9.46 -2.65
N LYS A 180 -4.07 -9.04 -1.40
CA LYS A 180 -2.78 -8.55 -0.85
C LYS A 180 -1.75 -9.64 -0.69
N ILE A 181 -2.15 -10.83 -0.24
CA ILE A 181 -1.27 -12.00 -0.20
C ILE A 181 -0.79 -12.32 -1.62
N SER A 182 -1.71 -12.37 -2.59
CA SER A 182 -1.36 -12.60 -3.99
C SER A 182 -0.34 -11.58 -4.51
N TYR A 183 -0.53 -10.29 -4.21
CA TYR A 183 0.40 -9.22 -4.56
C TYR A 183 1.81 -9.43 -3.97
N PHE A 184 1.92 -9.73 -2.67
CA PHE A 184 3.24 -9.91 -2.03
C PHE A 184 3.92 -11.23 -2.44
N GLU A 185 3.17 -12.31 -2.64
CA GLU A 185 3.73 -13.54 -3.21
C GLU A 185 4.31 -13.29 -4.61
N ARG A 186 3.64 -12.48 -5.43
CA ARG A 186 4.15 -12.09 -6.75
C ARG A 186 5.44 -11.28 -6.64
N LEU A 187 5.50 -10.28 -5.75
CA LEU A 187 6.73 -9.52 -5.50
C LEU A 187 7.88 -10.41 -5.00
N ASN A 188 7.54 -11.46 -4.23
CA ASN A 188 8.47 -12.47 -3.76
C ASN A 188 8.75 -13.58 -4.80
N LYS A 189 8.28 -13.44 -6.05
CA LYS A 189 8.43 -14.37 -7.17
C LYS A 189 7.81 -15.77 -6.95
N ASN A 190 6.90 -15.90 -5.99
CA ASN A 190 6.14 -17.11 -5.72
C ASN A 190 4.84 -17.11 -6.55
N TYR A 191 4.98 -17.14 -7.88
CA TYR A 191 3.86 -16.94 -8.79
C TYR A 191 2.73 -17.97 -8.65
N GLU A 192 3.06 -19.22 -8.31
CA GLU A 192 2.05 -20.24 -8.08
C GLU A 192 1.17 -19.93 -6.86
N LYS A 193 1.79 -19.57 -5.72
CA LYS A 193 1.04 -19.15 -4.53
C LYS A 193 0.26 -17.87 -4.78
N SER A 194 0.83 -16.94 -5.54
CA SER A 194 0.17 -15.72 -5.96
C SER A 194 -1.12 -16.02 -6.74
N LEU A 195 -1.05 -16.91 -7.73
CA LEU A 195 -2.19 -17.36 -8.51
C LEU A 195 -3.24 -18.04 -7.64
N THR A 196 -2.85 -18.99 -6.79
CA THR A 196 -3.79 -19.69 -5.90
C THR A 196 -4.56 -18.71 -5.02
N ASN A 197 -3.90 -17.71 -4.43
CA ASN A 197 -4.58 -16.71 -3.61
C ASN A 197 -5.49 -15.78 -4.42
N LEU A 198 -5.12 -15.42 -5.66
CA LEU A 198 -5.98 -14.64 -6.54
C LEU A 198 -7.23 -15.43 -6.95
N LEU A 199 -7.08 -16.73 -7.23
CA LEU A 199 -8.21 -17.60 -7.55
C LEU A 199 -9.16 -17.76 -6.36
N LYS A 200 -8.63 -17.90 -5.14
CA LYS A 200 -9.45 -17.85 -3.92
C LYS A 200 -10.21 -16.52 -3.79
N ALA A 201 -9.57 -15.39 -4.09
CA ALA A 201 -10.23 -14.08 -4.08
C ALA A 201 -11.37 -14.00 -5.12
N ILE A 202 -11.15 -14.54 -6.33
CA ILE A 202 -12.19 -14.64 -7.38
C ILE A 202 -13.35 -15.50 -6.90
N VAL A 203 -13.08 -16.66 -6.30
CA VAL A 203 -14.11 -17.57 -5.78
C VAL A 203 -14.96 -16.87 -4.71
N VAL A 204 -14.33 -16.16 -3.76
CA VAL A 204 -15.06 -15.40 -2.74
C VAL A 204 -15.87 -14.27 -3.37
N THR A 205 -15.30 -13.52 -4.33
CA THR A 205 -16.01 -12.43 -5.02
C THR A 205 -17.27 -12.93 -5.71
N LEU A 206 -17.18 -14.06 -6.42
CA LEU A 206 -18.28 -14.69 -7.16
C LEU A 206 -19.20 -15.53 -6.27
N SER A 207 -18.92 -15.68 -4.98
CA SER A 207 -19.77 -16.47 -4.09
C SER A 207 -21.06 -15.75 -3.66
N GLY A 208 -21.11 -14.42 -3.76
CA GLY A 208 -22.18 -13.61 -3.15
C GLY A 208 -21.97 -13.32 -1.66
N LEU A 209 -20.88 -13.81 -1.05
CA LEU A 209 -20.67 -13.64 0.39
C LEU A 209 -20.19 -12.22 0.75
N GLU A 210 -20.90 -11.61 1.69
CA GLU A 210 -20.54 -10.32 2.30
C GLU A 210 -20.05 -10.50 3.75
N ASN A 211 -19.56 -9.42 4.38
CA ASN A 211 -19.17 -9.47 5.79
C ASN A 211 -20.38 -9.76 6.70
N GLY A 212 -20.26 -10.77 7.57
CA GLY A 212 -21.34 -11.17 8.45
C GLY A 212 -22.50 -11.86 7.74
N PHE A 213 -22.26 -12.39 6.53
CA PHE A 213 -23.28 -13.07 5.72
C PHE A 213 -24.10 -14.08 6.54
N ASN A 214 -25.42 -13.97 6.43
CA ASN A 214 -26.35 -14.93 7.01
C ASN A 214 -27.43 -15.28 5.98
N LEU A 215 -27.57 -16.57 5.68
CA LEU A 215 -28.50 -17.06 4.67
C LEU A 215 -29.96 -16.59 4.87
N LYS A 216 -30.36 -16.29 6.11
CA LYS A 216 -31.70 -15.74 6.43
C LYS A 216 -31.97 -14.38 5.79
N TYR A 217 -30.92 -13.61 5.51
CA TYR A 217 -31.02 -12.28 4.88
C TYR A 217 -30.69 -12.33 3.38
N LEU A 218 -30.68 -13.53 2.76
CA LEU A 218 -30.29 -13.71 1.37
C LEU A 218 -31.07 -12.81 0.41
N ALA A 219 -32.37 -12.61 0.63
CA ALA A 219 -33.17 -11.73 -0.22
C ALA A 219 -32.69 -10.26 -0.17
N ILE A 220 -32.20 -9.77 0.98
CA ILE A 220 -31.60 -8.43 1.10
C ILE A 220 -30.29 -8.36 0.30
N TYR A 221 -29.41 -9.35 0.43
CA TYR A 221 -28.14 -9.37 -0.30
C TYR A 221 -28.36 -9.48 -1.83
N SER A 222 -29.39 -10.22 -2.24
CA SER A 222 -29.66 -10.53 -3.65
C SER A 222 -29.96 -9.32 -4.53
N ASP A 223 -30.32 -8.17 -3.92
CA ASP A 223 -30.49 -6.89 -4.62
C ASP A 223 -29.21 -6.44 -5.34
N GLY A 224 -28.04 -6.74 -4.76
CA GLY A 224 -26.72 -6.43 -5.34
C GLY A 224 -26.18 -7.49 -6.30
N TYR A 225 -26.87 -8.63 -6.47
CA TYR A 225 -26.30 -9.79 -7.19
C TYR A 225 -26.49 -9.68 -8.70
N PHE A 226 -27.63 -9.16 -9.15
CA PHE A 226 -28.03 -9.18 -10.56
C PHE A 226 -28.71 -7.87 -10.98
N PRO A 227 -28.68 -7.49 -12.27
CA PRO A 227 -27.94 -8.10 -13.40
C PRO A 227 -26.44 -7.79 -13.39
N TYR A 228 -25.67 -8.41 -14.30
CA TYR A 228 -24.22 -8.24 -14.43
C TYR A 228 -23.76 -6.77 -14.34
N LYS A 229 -24.38 -5.87 -15.10
CA LYS A 229 -23.99 -4.46 -15.19
C LYS A 229 -24.04 -3.70 -13.86
N SER A 230 -24.90 -4.11 -12.93
CA SER A 230 -25.06 -3.50 -11.60
C SER A 230 -24.66 -4.46 -10.47
N SER A 231 -24.04 -5.58 -10.79
CA SER A 231 -23.67 -6.58 -9.80
C SER A 231 -22.47 -6.10 -8.99
N LEU A 232 -22.54 -6.30 -7.68
CA LEU A 232 -21.40 -6.13 -6.77
C LEU A 232 -20.40 -7.31 -6.88
N HIS A 233 -20.80 -8.40 -7.53
CA HIS A 233 -20.04 -9.65 -7.62
C HIS A 233 -19.43 -9.86 -9.01
N THR A 234 -18.70 -8.86 -9.50
CA THR A 234 -17.92 -8.94 -10.75
C THR A 234 -16.42 -9.02 -10.46
N ILE A 235 -15.66 -9.57 -11.40
CA ILE A 235 -14.20 -9.76 -11.24
C ILE A 235 -13.39 -8.91 -12.22
N THR A 236 -14.01 -7.96 -12.90
CA THR A 236 -13.37 -7.12 -13.93
C THR A 236 -12.08 -6.46 -13.44
N ASN A 237 -12.00 -6.07 -12.16
CA ASN A 237 -10.81 -5.50 -11.53
C ASN A 237 -9.71 -6.53 -11.19
N LEU A 238 -10.03 -7.82 -11.14
CA LEU A 238 -9.09 -8.91 -10.88
C LEU A 238 -8.53 -9.52 -12.17
N ILE A 239 -9.24 -9.39 -13.29
CA ILE A 239 -8.81 -9.95 -14.59
C ILE A 239 -7.42 -9.50 -15.03
N PRO A 240 -7.01 -8.22 -14.95
CA PRO A 240 -5.67 -7.82 -15.36
C PRO A 240 -4.56 -8.56 -14.59
N GLN A 241 -4.75 -8.74 -13.28
CA GLN A 241 -3.80 -9.46 -12.43
C GLN A 241 -3.77 -10.95 -12.77
N LEU A 242 -4.93 -11.54 -13.09
CA LEU A 242 -5.03 -12.93 -13.48
C LEU A 242 -4.34 -13.20 -14.81
N VAL A 243 -4.56 -12.33 -15.81
CA VAL A 243 -3.92 -12.43 -17.13
C VAL A 243 -2.40 -12.29 -17.00
N GLU A 244 -1.92 -11.31 -16.23
CA GLU A 244 -0.48 -11.13 -15.97
C GLU A 244 0.15 -12.38 -15.34
N LEU A 245 -0.51 -12.96 -14.32
CA LEU A 245 -0.03 -14.19 -13.68
C LEU A 245 -0.09 -15.39 -14.62
N GLN A 246 -1.14 -15.50 -15.43
CA GLN A 246 -1.29 -16.58 -16.41
C GLN A 246 -0.17 -16.52 -17.46
N GLU A 247 0.14 -15.34 -17.98
CA GLU A 247 1.24 -15.11 -18.92
C GLU A 247 2.60 -15.41 -18.28
N THR A 248 2.83 -14.89 -17.06
CA THR A 248 4.08 -15.09 -16.32
C THR A 248 4.35 -16.56 -16.01
N THR A 249 3.31 -17.32 -15.68
CA THR A 249 3.39 -18.75 -15.36
C THR A 249 3.21 -19.66 -16.57
N GLN A 250 2.89 -19.10 -17.74
CA GLN A 250 2.61 -19.83 -18.99
C GLN A 250 1.55 -20.93 -18.85
N ILE A 251 0.59 -20.76 -17.92
CA ILE A 251 -0.47 -21.75 -17.75
C ILE A 251 -1.56 -21.61 -18.81
N LYS A 252 -2.04 -22.75 -19.30
CA LYS A 252 -3.16 -22.82 -20.24
C LYS A 252 -4.50 -22.69 -19.53
N ASP A 253 -5.54 -22.34 -20.28
CA ASP A 253 -6.89 -22.16 -19.73
C ASP A 253 -7.46 -23.42 -19.06
N ASP A 254 -7.16 -24.62 -19.59
CA ASP A 254 -7.60 -25.89 -18.97
C ASP A 254 -6.97 -26.09 -17.58
N VAL A 255 -5.68 -25.78 -17.43
CA VAL A 255 -4.98 -25.86 -16.14
C VAL A 255 -5.48 -24.78 -15.17
N LEU A 256 -5.79 -23.59 -15.70
CA LEU A 256 -6.37 -22.50 -14.91
C LEU A 256 -7.74 -22.91 -14.33
N LYS A 257 -8.57 -23.58 -15.14
CA LYS A 257 -9.86 -24.14 -14.71
C LYS A 257 -9.68 -25.14 -13.56
N GLU A 258 -8.76 -26.09 -13.70
CA GLU A 258 -8.47 -27.07 -12.65
C GLU A 258 -8.01 -26.39 -11.35
N LYS A 259 -7.12 -25.39 -11.44
CA LYS A 259 -6.64 -24.63 -10.28
C LYS A 259 -7.76 -23.81 -9.63
N LEU A 260 -8.72 -23.27 -10.39
CA LEU A 260 -9.88 -22.57 -9.84
C LEU A 260 -10.78 -23.53 -9.05
N ILE A 261 -11.10 -24.68 -9.64
CA ILE A 261 -11.94 -25.71 -8.99
C ILE A 261 -11.27 -26.18 -7.70
N PHE A 262 -9.97 -26.47 -7.74
CA PHE A 262 -9.20 -26.82 -6.55
C PHE A 262 -9.27 -25.71 -5.49
N SER A 263 -9.01 -24.46 -5.88
CA SER A 263 -9.06 -23.30 -4.96
C SER A 263 -10.44 -23.13 -4.32
N ALA A 264 -11.52 -23.39 -5.06
CA ALA A 264 -12.87 -23.31 -4.54
C ALA A 264 -13.17 -24.43 -3.53
N SER A 265 -12.68 -25.65 -3.80
CA SER A 265 -12.85 -26.79 -2.88
C SER A 265 -12.17 -26.59 -1.52
N GLU A 266 -11.05 -25.86 -1.48
CA GLU A 266 -10.34 -25.57 -0.23
C GLU A 266 -11.07 -24.56 0.68
N MET A 267 -11.94 -23.73 0.12
CA MET A 267 -12.54 -22.60 0.84
C MET A 267 -13.77 -22.97 1.67
N ASN A 268 -14.41 -24.11 1.41
CA ASN A 268 -15.62 -24.59 2.12
C ASN A 268 -16.68 -23.49 2.34
N LEU A 269 -17.05 -22.79 1.27
CA LEU A 269 -17.95 -21.64 1.36
C LEU A 269 -19.38 -22.03 1.78
N PRO A 270 -20.03 -21.27 2.68
CA PRO A 270 -21.39 -21.58 3.15
C PRO A 270 -22.49 -21.28 2.13
N PHE A 271 -22.17 -20.52 1.07
CA PHE A 271 -23.09 -20.16 0.01
C PHE A 271 -22.31 -19.86 -1.28
N GLN A 272 -22.94 -20.15 -2.42
CA GLN A 272 -22.38 -19.85 -3.74
C GLN A 272 -23.48 -19.35 -4.69
N MET A 273 -23.33 -18.09 -5.11
CA MET A 273 -24.17 -17.43 -6.11
C MET A 273 -24.01 -18.06 -7.49
N PHE A 274 -22.78 -18.45 -7.88
CA PHE A 274 -22.47 -19.12 -9.15
C PHE A 274 -21.98 -20.55 -8.94
N THR A 275 -22.27 -21.47 -9.86
CA THR A 275 -21.62 -22.79 -9.89
C THR A 275 -20.15 -22.67 -10.29
N LEU A 276 -19.36 -23.73 -10.07
CA LEU A 276 -17.95 -23.72 -10.47
C LEU A 276 -17.79 -23.56 -11.99
N GLU A 277 -18.64 -24.19 -12.78
CA GLU A 277 -18.67 -24.04 -14.24
C GLU A 277 -19.02 -22.60 -14.64
N GLU A 278 -20.02 -22.01 -13.99
CA GLU A 278 -20.40 -20.61 -14.22
C GLU A 278 -19.23 -19.66 -13.87
N MET A 279 -18.48 -19.90 -12.79
CA MET A 279 -17.31 -19.10 -12.44
C MET A 279 -16.20 -19.17 -13.49
N VAL A 280 -15.94 -20.37 -14.05
CA VAL A 280 -14.98 -20.55 -15.15
C VAL A 280 -15.42 -19.76 -16.38
N ASP A 281 -16.69 -19.87 -16.74
CA ASP A 281 -17.26 -19.14 -17.87
C ASP A 281 -17.19 -17.62 -17.68
N ILE A 282 -17.45 -17.12 -16.45
CA ILE A 282 -17.29 -15.70 -16.11
C ILE A 282 -15.85 -15.24 -16.37
N ILE A 283 -14.84 -15.98 -15.90
CA ILE A 283 -13.43 -15.64 -16.14
C ILE A 283 -13.16 -15.55 -17.65
N TYR A 284 -13.58 -16.55 -18.43
CA TYR A 284 -13.35 -16.57 -19.86
C TYR A 284 -14.07 -15.42 -20.60
N PHE A 285 -15.32 -15.13 -20.22
CA PHE A 285 -16.09 -14.05 -20.83
C PHE A 285 -15.57 -12.67 -20.46
N GLU A 286 -15.13 -12.46 -19.22
CA GLU A 286 -14.49 -11.22 -18.79
C GLU A 286 -13.16 -10.99 -19.54
N LYS A 287 -12.28 -12.00 -19.60
CA LYS A 287 -11.02 -11.95 -20.38
C LYS A 287 -11.27 -11.57 -21.85
N SER A 288 -12.35 -12.09 -22.42
CA SER A 288 -12.68 -11.92 -23.84
C SER A 288 -13.69 -10.79 -24.11
N ASN A 289 -14.01 -9.96 -23.11
CA ASN A 289 -15.00 -8.88 -23.17
C ASN A 289 -16.37 -9.30 -23.77
N LYS A 290 -16.86 -10.49 -23.44
CA LYS A 290 -18.13 -11.05 -23.96
C LYS A 290 -19.33 -10.65 -23.10
N THR A 291 -19.62 -9.35 -23.02
CA THR A 291 -20.68 -8.78 -22.16
C THR A 291 -22.07 -9.40 -22.38
N ALA A 292 -22.45 -9.71 -23.63
CA ALA A 292 -23.74 -10.36 -23.91
C ALA A 292 -23.84 -11.75 -23.27
N LYS A 293 -22.74 -12.51 -23.26
CA LYS A 293 -22.69 -13.82 -22.61
C LYS A 293 -22.74 -13.70 -21.09
N LEU A 294 -22.03 -12.71 -20.51
CA LEU A 294 -22.10 -12.40 -19.08
C LEU A 294 -23.51 -12.05 -18.63
N ASN A 295 -24.21 -11.18 -19.36
CA ASN A 295 -25.62 -10.85 -19.08
C ASN A 295 -26.52 -12.10 -19.09
N SER A 296 -26.34 -12.98 -20.09
CA SER A 296 -27.10 -14.23 -20.17
C SER A 296 -26.81 -15.17 -19.00
N LEU A 297 -25.54 -15.32 -18.62
CA LEU A 297 -25.10 -16.18 -17.51
C LEU A 297 -25.66 -15.67 -16.18
N TYR A 298 -25.58 -14.37 -15.92
CA TYR A 298 -26.13 -13.76 -14.69
C TYR A 298 -27.66 -13.93 -14.62
N ASN A 299 -28.37 -13.79 -15.74
CA ASN A 299 -29.80 -14.05 -15.79
C ASN A 299 -30.14 -15.52 -15.50
N PHE A 300 -29.32 -16.46 -15.99
CA PHE A 300 -29.49 -17.88 -15.69
C PHE A 300 -29.26 -18.18 -14.21
N ALA A 301 -28.16 -17.66 -13.63
CA ALA A 301 -27.88 -17.79 -12.20
C ALA A 301 -28.99 -17.17 -11.33
N LYS A 302 -29.56 -16.01 -11.72
CA LYS A 302 -30.71 -15.41 -11.03
C LYS A 302 -31.92 -16.35 -11.01
N LYS A 303 -32.28 -16.93 -12.16
CA LYS A 303 -33.39 -17.89 -12.27
C LYS A 303 -33.15 -19.13 -11.39
N ARG A 304 -31.93 -19.68 -11.43
CA ARG A 304 -31.53 -20.80 -10.56
C ARG A 304 -31.69 -20.45 -9.09
N MET A 305 -31.14 -19.32 -8.66
CA MET A 305 -31.24 -18.87 -7.26
C MET A 305 -32.68 -18.65 -6.80
N THR A 306 -33.51 -18.01 -7.63
CA THR A 306 -34.93 -17.76 -7.29
C THR A 306 -35.66 -19.08 -7.04
N ASN A 307 -35.42 -20.08 -7.89
CA ASN A 307 -36.01 -21.42 -7.73
C ASN A 307 -35.47 -22.16 -6.49
N SER A 308 -34.19 -21.98 -6.14
CA SER A 308 -33.57 -22.67 -5.01
C SER A 308 -33.90 -22.06 -3.65
N TYR A 309 -34.19 -20.76 -3.57
CA TYR A 309 -34.27 -20.03 -2.30
C TYR A 309 -35.57 -19.26 -2.07
N SER A 310 -36.56 -19.32 -2.98
CA SER A 310 -37.86 -18.62 -2.84
C SER A 310 -37.69 -17.16 -2.41
N LEU A 311 -36.91 -16.40 -3.20
CA LEU A 311 -36.52 -15.01 -2.91
C LEU A 311 -37.69 -14.00 -2.91
N ASP A 312 -38.91 -14.44 -3.22
CA ASP A 312 -40.11 -13.61 -3.42
C ASP A 312 -40.96 -13.39 -2.14
N SER A 313 -40.50 -13.83 -0.96
CA SER A 313 -41.25 -13.66 0.29
C SER A 313 -40.37 -13.17 1.44
N ILE A 314 -40.32 -11.85 1.64
CA ILE A 314 -40.05 -11.30 2.97
C ILE A 314 -41.32 -10.55 3.40
N ASP A 315 -42.10 -11.16 4.29
CA ASP A 315 -43.03 -10.42 5.14
C ASP A 315 -42.18 -9.61 6.13
N LEU A 316 -42.00 -8.33 5.86
CA LEU A 316 -41.28 -7.39 6.73
C LEU A 316 -42.16 -7.03 7.95
N ASN A 317 -42.54 -8.02 8.75
CA ASN A 317 -43.07 -7.77 10.09
C ASN A 317 -41.90 -7.74 11.08
N PHE A 318 -41.33 -6.55 11.25
CA PHE A 318 -40.44 -6.25 12.36
C PHE A 318 -41.26 -6.12 13.65
N PRO A 319 -40.87 -6.76 14.77
CA PRO A 319 -41.40 -6.46 16.10
C PRO A 319 -40.94 -5.10 16.62
#